data_AF-A0A2V9XQC0-F1
#
_entry.id   AF-A0A2V9XQC0-F1
#
_cell.length_a   1.000
_cell.length_b   1.000
_cell.length_c   1.000
_cell.angle_alpha   90.00
_cell.angle_beta   90.00
_cell.angle_gamma   90.00
#
_symmetry.space_group_name_H-M   'P 1'
#
loop_
_entity.id
_entity.type
_entity.pdbx_description
1 polymer ?
#
loop_
_entity_poly.entity_id
_entity_poly.type
_entity_poly.pdbx_seq_one_letter_code
_entity_poly.pdbx_strand_id
1 'polypeptide(L)'
;MNDDPRLHIERVQTGVRMEKRILKVLKAFAEYHDMTLGDVLEGIVLHAFDGKTPFSPASLEKIRELKKFYELDLDSSASHRLKEIKAKSARKRREEA
;
A
#
# COMPACT_ATOMS: atom_id res chain seq x y z
N MET A 1 -8.11 -31.36 -0.25
CA MET A 1 -7.13 -31.38 -1.35
C MET A 1 -7.59 -30.33 -2.33
N ASN A 2 -7.04 -29.11 -2.22
CA ASN A 2 -7.30 -28.09 -3.23
C ASN A 2 -6.19 -28.25 -4.27
N ASP A 3 -6.51 -28.93 -5.36
CA ASP A 3 -5.79 -28.78 -6.62
C ASP A 3 -6.10 -27.37 -7.14
N ASP A 4 -5.49 -26.37 -6.51
CA ASP A 4 -5.48 -25.02 -7.04
C ASP A 4 -4.48 -25.02 -8.20
N PRO A 5 -4.93 -24.87 -9.47
CA PRO A 5 -4.04 -24.91 -10.61
C PRO A 5 -3.02 -23.78 -10.45
N ARG A 6 -1.75 -24.16 -10.26
CA ARG A 6 -0.64 -23.21 -10.17
C ARG A 6 -0.58 -22.42 -11.47
N LEU A 7 -0.95 -21.14 -11.42
CA LEU A 7 -0.80 -20.23 -12.55
C LEU A 7 0.68 -19.87 -12.70
N HIS A 8 1.27 -20.20 -13.85
CA HIS A 8 2.63 -19.78 -14.17
C HIS A 8 2.63 -18.30 -14.56
N ILE A 9 3.44 -17.51 -13.86
CA ILE A 9 3.56 -16.08 -14.09
C ILE A 9 5.02 -15.62 -14.00
N GLU A 10 5.30 -14.47 -14.58
CA GLU A 10 6.56 -13.76 -14.43
C GLU A 10 6.37 -12.56 -13.49
N ARG A 11 7.32 -12.36 -12.56
CA ARG A 11 7.33 -11.21 -11.66
C ARG A 11 8.49 -10.29 -12.00
N VAL A 12 8.20 -9.00 -12.13
CA VAL A 12 9.19 -7.96 -12.38
C VAL A 12 9.25 -7.03 -11.17
N GLN A 13 10.47 -6.66 -10.76
CA GLN A 13 10.65 -5.69 -9.67
C GLN A 13 10.25 -4.29 -10.12
N THR A 14 9.48 -3.58 -9.31
CA THR A 14 9.02 -2.22 -9.61
C THR A 14 9.53 -1.21 -8.57
N GLY A 15 9.99 -0.06 -9.04
CA GLY A 15 10.45 1.06 -8.20
C GLY A 15 9.39 2.15 -8.10
N VAL A 16 8.26 1.88 -7.45
CA VAL A 16 7.18 2.88 -7.29
C VAL A 16 7.39 3.76 -6.06
N ARG A 17 7.07 5.05 -6.18
CA ARG A 17 6.96 5.96 -5.03
C ARG A 17 5.54 5.90 -4.49
N MET A 18 5.41 5.73 -3.18
CA MET A 18 4.12 5.60 -2.48
C MET A 18 4.11 6.49 -1.23
N GLU A 19 2.92 6.94 -0.82
CA GLU A 19 2.78 7.62 0.46
C GLU A 19 3.23 6.71 1.62
N LYS A 20 3.99 7.29 2.54
CA LYS A 20 4.74 6.56 3.58
C LYS A 20 3.83 5.73 4.50
N ARG A 21 2.71 6.29 4.93
CA ARG A 21 1.78 5.64 5.89
C ARG A 21 0.95 4.56 5.19
N ILE A 22 0.52 4.76 3.95
CA ILE A 22 -0.09 3.71 3.12
C ILE A 22 0.84 2.50 3.01
N LEU A 23 2.12 2.72 2.67
CA LEU A 23 3.08 1.62 2.57
C LEU A 23 3.26 0.88 3.91
N LYS A 24 3.27 1.59 5.03
CA LYS A 24 3.35 0.97 6.36
C LYS A 24 2.14 0.10 6.67
N VAL A 25 0.93 0.59 6.38
CA VAL A 25 -0.31 -0.19 6.56
C VAL A 25 -0.29 -1.44 5.69
N LEU A 26 0.08 -1.32 4.42
CA LEU A 26 0.15 -2.48 3.51
C LEU A 26 1.17 -3.52 3.97
N LYS A 27 2.38 -3.10 4.37
CA LYS A 27 3.41 -4.01 4.88
C LYS A 27 2.98 -4.71 6.17
N ALA A 28 2.40 -3.98 7.12
CA ALA A 28 1.93 -4.57 8.37
C ALA A 28 0.75 -5.53 8.15
N PHE A 29 -0.14 -5.22 7.21
CA PHE A 29 -1.24 -6.11 6.84
C PHE A 29 -0.73 -7.39 6.16
N ALA A 30 0.27 -7.27 5.29
CA ALA A 30 0.92 -8.42 4.64
C ALA A 30 1.56 -9.35 5.68
N GLU A 31 2.33 -8.78 6.62
CA GLU A 31 2.94 -9.52 7.73
C GLU A 31 1.89 -10.23 8.60
N TYR A 32 0.77 -9.56 8.93
CA TYR A 32 -0.30 -10.14 9.73
C TYR A 32 -0.94 -11.39 9.09
N HIS A 33 -0.83 -11.53 7.77
CA HIS A 33 -1.39 -12.65 7.00
C HIS A 33 -0.32 -13.61 6.45
N ASP A 34 0.94 -13.47 6.85
CA ASP A 34 2.08 -14.25 6.32
C ASP A 34 2.18 -14.17 4.77
N MET A 35 1.84 -13.00 4.21
CA MET A 35 1.85 -12.72 2.78
C MET A 35 2.97 -11.75 2.41
N THR A 36 3.41 -11.78 1.16
CA THR A 36 4.30 -10.73 0.67
C THR A 36 3.51 -9.45 0.36
N LEU A 37 4.20 -8.30 0.34
CA LEU A 37 3.59 -7.06 -0.17
C LEU A 37 3.12 -7.21 -1.62
N GLY A 38 3.82 -8.02 -2.41
CA GLY A 38 3.44 -8.35 -3.79
C GLY A 38 2.08 -9.05 -3.83
N ASP A 39 1.88 -10.09 -3.03
CA ASP A 39 0.61 -10.85 -2.98
C ASP A 39 -0.56 -9.96 -2.58
N VAL A 40 -0.36 -9.07 -1.60
CA VAL A 40 -1.39 -8.11 -1.20
C VAL A 40 -1.73 -7.14 -2.33
N LEU A 41 -0.72 -6.60 -3.02
CA LEU A 41 -0.94 -5.68 -4.14
C LEU A 41 -1.61 -6.37 -5.34
N GLU A 42 -1.12 -7.55 -5.72
CA GLU A 42 -1.69 -8.39 -6.78
C GLU A 42 -3.16 -8.71 -6.46
N GLY A 43 -3.45 -9.13 -5.22
CA GLY A 43 -4.81 -9.39 -4.75
C GLY A 43 -5.73 -8.16 -4.80
N ILE A 44 -5.26 -6.99 -4.38
CA ILE A 44 -6.02 -5.73 -4.49
C ILE A 44 -6.33 -5.41 -5.96
N VAL A 45 -5.33 -5.52 -6.84
CA VAL A 45 -5.46 -5.18 -8.26
C VAL A 45 -6.43 -6.13 -8.96
N LEU A 46 -6.34 -7.44 -8.72
CA LEU A 46 -7.25 -8.43 -9.31
C LEU A 46 -8.71 -8.15 -8.93
N HIS A 47 -8.99 -7.88 -7.65
CA HIS A 47 -10.34 -7.52 -7.22
C HIS A 47 -10.81 -6.19 -7.79
N ALA A 48 -9.92 -5.18 -7.86
CA ALA A 48 -10.25 -3.88 -8.44
C ALA A 48 -10.57 -3.97 -9.94
N PHE A 49 -9.83 -4.79 -10.70
CA PHE A 49 -10.11 -5.06 -12.11
C PHE A 49 -11.47 -5.76 -12.30
N ASP A 50 -11.84 -6.66 -11.39
CA ASP A 50 -13.16 -7.30 -11.35
C ASP A 50 -14.30 -6.40 -10.84
N GLY A 51 -13.99 -5.19 -10.35
CA GLY A 51 -14.97 -4.32 -9.68
C GLY A 51 -15.47 -4.84 -8.32
N LYS A 52 -14.71 -5.74 -7.68
CA LYS A 52 -15.02 -6.36 -6.38
C LYS A 52 -14.25 -5.69 -5.23
N THR A 53 -14.68 -5.96 -4.00
CA THR A 53 -13.98 -5.51 -2.79
C THR A 53 -12.83 -6.47 -2.42
N PRO A 54 -11.58 -6.00 -2.27
CA PRO A 54 -10.42 -6.85 -2.02
C PRO A 54 -10.31 -7.39 -0.59
N PHE A 55 -11.07 -6.83 0.36
CA PHE A 55 -10.92 -7.13 1.79
C PHE A 55 -12.24 -7.58 2.40
N SER A 56 -12.17 -8.65 3.18
CA SER A 56 -13.28 -9.10 4.02
C SER A 56 -13.59 -8.10 5.14
N PRO A 57 -14.76 -8.17 5.80
CA PRO A 57 -15.07 -7.33 6.96
C PRO A 57 -14.01 -7.41 8.07
N ALA A 58 -13.48 -8.59 8.35
CA ALA A 58 -12.43 -8.80 9.36
C ALA A 58 -11.09 -8.18 8.92
N SER A 59 -10.73 -8.33 7.64
CA SER A 59 -9.54 -7.67 7.08
C SER A 59 -9.66 -6.15 7.13
N LEU A 60 -10.85 -5.60 6.85
CA LEU A 60 -11.12 -4.17 6.94
C LEU A 60 -11.01 -3.66 8.39
N GLU A 61 -11.43 -4.43 9.38
CA GLU A 61 -11.24 -4.11 10.79
C GLU A 61 -9.76 -4.01 11.15
N LYS A 62 -8.96 -5.01 10.76
CA LYS A 62 -7.50 -4.98 10.94
C LYS A 62 -6.86 -3.78 10.26
N ILE A 63 -7.28 -3.46 9.03
CA ILE A 63 -6.80 -2.27 8.31
C ILE A 63 -7.15 -0.99 9.06
N ARG A 64 -8.35 -0.87 9.66
CA ARG A 64 -8.72 0.31 10.47
C ARG A 64 -7.81 0.46 11.70
N GLU A 65 -7.50 -0.63 12.39
CA GLU A 65 -6.56 -0.62 13.51
C GLU A 65 -5.16 -0.16 13.08
N LEU A 66 -4.64 -0.71 11.97
CA LEU A 66 -3.35 -0.33 11.42
C LEU A 66 -3.33 1.12 10.95
N LYS A 67 -4.42 1.62 10.33
CA LYS A 67 -4.57 3.03 9.97
C LYS A 67 -4.47 3.91 11.20
N LYS A 68 -5.14 3.55 12.31
CA LYS A 68 -5.04 4.29 13.57
C LYS A 68 -3.62 4.28 14.13
N PHE A 69 -2.96 3.12 14.14
CA PHE A 69 -1.59 2.98 14.64
C PHE A 69 -0.56 3.81 13.86
N TYR A 70 -0.69 3.88 12.53
CA TYR A 70 0.20 4.66 11.68
C TYR A 70 -0.30 6.08 11.37
N GLU A 71 -1.37 6.51 12.05
CA GLU A 71 -1.97 7.83 11.88
C GLU A 71 -2.34 8.11 10.41
N LEU A 72 -2.80 7.10 9.65
CA LEU A 72 -3.22 7.26 8.26
C LEU A 72 -4.68 7.75 8.21
N ASP A 73 -4.82 9.04 7.90
CA ASP A 73 -6.08 9.77 7.77
C ASP A 73 -6.63 9.84 6.33
N LEU A 74 -5.91 9.27 5.35
CA LEU A 74 -6.33 9.26 3.95
C LEU A 74 -7.43 8.21 3.69
N ASP A 75 -8.31 8.55 2.75
CA ASP A 75 -9.31 7.65 2.18
C ASP A 75 -9.28 7.71 0.64
N SER A 76 -10.21 7.02 -0.02
CA SER A 76 -10.30 6.97 -1.48
C SER A 76 -10.55 8.34 -2.11
N SER A 77 -11.12 9.30 -1.38
CA SER A 77 -11.30 10.66 -1.88
C SER A 77 -9.96 11.31 -2.18
N ALA A 78 -8.91 11.02 -1.40
CA ALA A 78 -7.57 11.57 -1.60
C ALA A 78 -6.87 11.06 -2.87
N SER A 79 -7.45 10.09 -3.59
CA SER A 79 -6.90 9.54 -4.83
C SER A 79 -6.59 10.66 -5.84
N HIS A 80 -5.42 10.59 -6.46
CA HIS A 80 -4.88 11.59 -7.41
C HIS A 80 -4.70 13.02 -6.87
N ARG A 81 -4.96 13.27 -5.58
CA ARG A 81 -4.82 14.60 -4.95
C ARG A 81 -3.61 14.74 -4.04
N LEU A 82 -2.84 13.66 -3.86
CA LEU A 82 -1.63 13.68 -3.03
C LEU A 82 -0.55 14.56 -3.67
N LYS A 83 0.06 15.42 -2.84
CA LYS A 83 1.19 16.26 -3.24
C LYS A 83 2.36 15.98 -2.32
N GLU A 84 3.56 15.99 -2.89
CA GLU A 84 4.79 15.89 -2.12
C GLU A 84 4.89 17.05 -1.13
N ILE A 85 5.31 16.76 0.09
CA ILE A 85 5.77 17.80 1.00
C ILE A 85 6.94 18.45 0.26
N LYS A 86 6.82 19.74 -0.07
CA LYS A 86 7.96 20.51 -0.58
C LYS A 86 9.05 20.37 0.47
N ALA A 87 10.06 19.54 0.19
CA ALA A 87 11.27 19.51 1.00
C ALA A 87 11.70 20.97 1.07
N LYS A 88 11.75 21.55 2.28
CA LYS A 88 12.29 22.90 2.44
C LYS A 88 13.62 22.87 1.72
N SER A 89 13.65 23.65 0.65
CA SER A 89 14.74 23.81 -0.30
C SER A 89 16.07 23.71 0.42
N ALA A 90 17.07 23.19 -0.28
CA ALA A 90 18.50 23.36 -0.01
C ALA A 90 18.95 24.85 0.03
N ARG A 91 18.18 25.72 0.70
CA ARG A 91 18.35 27.16 0.81
C ARG A 91 19.19 27.56 2.02
N LYS A 92 19.46 26.62 2.95
CA LYS A 92 20.46 26.85 4.00
C LYS A 92 21.90 26.52 3.57
N ARG A 93 22.12 25.73 2.52
CA ARG A 93 23.47 25.32 2.08
C ARG A 93 24.23 26.36 1.21
N ARG A 94 23.62 27.52 0.91
CA ARG A 94 24.28 28.61 0.15
C ARG A 94 24.42 29.92 0.92
N GLU A 95 23.90 30.00 2.15
CA GLU A 95 24.11 31.16 3.02
C GLU A 95 25.26 30.93 4.01
N GLU A 96 25.83 29.72 4.04
CA GLU A 96 26.94 29.31 4.93
C GLU A 96 28.19 28.83 4.15
N ALA A 97 28.29 29.11 2.83
CA ALA A 97 29.45 28.83 1.98
C ALA A 97 29.83 30.09 1.20
#